data_AF-A0A0H3XHP2-F1
#
_entry.id   AF-A0A0H3XHP2-F1
#
_cell.length_a   1.000
_cell.length_b   1.000
_cell.length_c   1.000
_cell.angle_alpha   90.00
_cell.angle_beta   90.00
_cell.angle_gamma   90.00
#
_symmetry.space_group_name_H-M   'P 1'
#
loop_
_entity.id
_entity.type
_entity.pdbx_description
1 polymer ?
#
loop_
_entity_poly.entity_id
_entity_poly.type
_entity_poly.pdbx_seq_one_letter_code
_entity_poly.pdbx_strand_id
1 'polypeptide(L)'
;MKKLLTFLTSLTIVLPLPTTLVSCHLLSHWWDKKPSGNQYSACLLYKDHQPTKIVDDRAGRGKLWWQLTNPQDGFHIRQQQKISLSRLTTEDQQFVNACESNMLYQASPDSINRFHQLTTTSFYADIPTLANAIHPLNAPYSLDFQGLIDNATNLAGLKLTSQEKDEFANQILTFFNIITKVYGQNVINKLLYELMSGTTMSNPNVVAATGFALWQMGGIQGMMLGPQSASLKLAQQQYDIGYWSNQSIAGTLVHEMGHTISQYAGLAPPSRYYLNNFDPNIIDPQTVRHLEDIVYQNPSDGNPMLFYKFRPGDALVEYLGAKVGISDDYPVQQKLAAWSFIQSGYGRGGNQDGGNEELFAEGFSQWLLTPDYLKGLNWEALNEFYTSHLLDVYQMN
;
A
#
# COMPACT_ATOMS: atom_id res chain seq x y z
N MET A 1 7.98 64.65 56.25
CA MET A 1 8.86 64.15 57.32
C MET A 1 8.58 62.67 57.52
N LYS A 2 9.64 61.87 57.64
CA LYS A 2 9.72 60.49 58.16
C LYS A 2 9.21 59.33 57.30
N LYS A 3 10.23 58.54 56.92
CA LYS A 3 10.24 57.14 56.51
C LYS A 3 9.74 56.20 57.62
N LEU A 4 9.49 54.97 57.17
CA LEU A 4 9.66 53.67 57.83
C LEU A 4 8.55 53.20 58.79
N LEU A 5 7.85 52.12 58.41
CA LEU A 5 8.03 50.84 59.10
C LEU A 5 7.55 49.66 58.23
N THR A 6 8.44 48.68 58.12
CA THR A 6 8.30 47.34 57.54
C THR A 6 7.42 46.45 58.41
N PHE A 7 6.60 45.56 57.83
CA PHE A 7 6.39 44.21 58.39
C PHE A 7 5.90 43.24 57.31
N LEU A 8 6.59 42.11 57.20
CA LEU A 8 6.28 40.93 56.38
C LEU A 8 4.98 40.25 56.85
N THR A 9 4.23 39.61 55.95
CA THR A 9 4.17 38.13 55.86
C THR A 9 3.28 37.60 54.71
N SER A 10 3.86 36.66 53.95
CA SER A 10 3.30 35.44 53.33
C SER A 10 2.41 35.43 52.07
N LEU A 11 2.75 34.46 51.19
CA LEU A 11 1.95 33.76 50.16
C LEU A 11 1.67 34.56 48.87
N THR A 12 2.03 34.14 47.65
CA THR A 12 2.22 32.80 47.08
C THR A 12 3.18 32.93 45.89
N ILE A 13 4.26 32.15 45.85
CA ILE A 13 5.13 32.04 44.67
C ILE A 13 4.44 31.09 43.69
N VAL A 14 3.99 31.61 42.55
CA VAL A 14 3.63 30.81 41.39
C VAL A 14 4.93 30.30 40.77
N LEU A 15 5.16 28.98 40.90
CA LEU A 15 6.25 28.28 40.23
C LEU A 15 6.09 28.36 38.71
N PRO A 16 7.15 28.64 37.93
CA PRO A 16 7.15 28.35 36.51
C PRO A 16 7.31 26.84 36.31
N LEU A 17 6.32 26.18 35.70
CA LEU A 17 6.47 24.82 35.19
C LEU A 17 7.46 24.84 34.00
N PRO A 18 8.32 23.81 33.87
CA PRO A 18 9.48 23.85 33.00
C PRO A 18 9.11 23.61 31.53
N THR A 19 9.75 24.41 30.68
CA THR A 19 9.86 24.22 29.25
C THR A 19 10.55 22.91 28.89
N THR A 20 10.00 22.23 27.88
CA THR A 20 10.71 21.48 26.83
C THR A 20 11.65 20.35 27.28
N LEU A 21 11.08 19.17 27.53
CA LEU A 21 11.74 17.86 27.38
C LEU A 21 10.69 16.78 27.02
N VAL A 22 9.96 17.04 25.94
CA VAL A 22 9.21 16.06 25.15
C VAL A 22 9.75 16.31 23.75
N SER A 23 10.51 15.46 23.07
CA SER A 23 10.32 14.04 22.87
C SER A 23 11.55 13.48 22.14
N CYS A 24 12.46 12.82 22.86
CA CYS A 24 13.47 11.92 22.28
C CYS A 24 13.40 10.50 22.87
N HIS A 25 12.30 10.17 23.56
CA HIS A 25 12.11 8.86 24.22
C HIS A 25 10.96 8.01 23.64
N LEU A 26 10.42 8.37 22.46
CA LEU A 26 9.31 7.62 21.85
C LEU A 26 9.71 6.62 20.75
N LEU A 27 11.00 6.46 20.42
CA LEU A 27 11.42 5.51 19.38
C LEU A 27 12.12 4.25 19.88
N SER A 28 12.28 4.05 21.19
CA SER A 28 12.93 2.86 21.76
C SER A 28 12.02 1.92 22.54
N HIS A 29 10.71 2.20 22.64
CA HIS A 29 9.78 1.44 23.49
C HIS A 29 8.84 0.47 22.78
N TRP A 30 8.98 0.25 21.46
CA TRP A 30 8.19 -0.75 20.72
C TRP A 30 8.93 -2.06 20.41
N TRP A 31 10.12 -2.27 20.99
CA TRP A 31 10.82 -3.55 20.93
C TRP A 31 11.19 -4.05 22.33
N ASP A 32 10.18 -4.16 23.19
CA ASP A 32 10.26 -5.18 24.24
C ASP A 32 10.53 -6.53 23.55
N LYS A 33 11.44 -7.32 24.11
CA LYS A 33 11.75 -8.68 23.63
C LYS A 33 10.44 -9.42 23.37
N LYS A 34 10.07 -9.54 22.09
CA LYS A 34 8.91 -10.29 21.68
C LYS A 34 9.13 -11.74 22.14
N PRO A 35 8.10 -12.41 22.70
CA PRO A 35 8.25 -13.76 23.19
C PRO A 35 8.79 -14.69 22.10
N SER A 36 9.57 -15.70 22.48
CA SER A 36 9.93 -16.82 21.60
C SER A 36 8.65 -17.37 20.99
N GLY A 37 8.46 -17.18 19.68
CA GLY A 37 7.22 -17.54 19.01
C GLY A 37 7.31 -18.90 18.31
N ASN A 38 6.18 -19.36 17.77
CA ASN A 38 6.12 -20.62 17.06
C ASN A 38 6.59 -20.44 15.62
N GLN A 39 7.27 -21.46 15.08
CA GLN A 39 7.58 -21.52 13.64
C GLN A 39 6.34 -21.79 12.79
N TYR A 40 5.34 -22.47 13.35
CA TYR A 40 4.13 -22.88 12.66
C TYR A 40 2.90 -22.61 13.54
N SER A 41 1.75 -22.39 12.89
CA SER A 41 0.47 -22.26 13.57
C SER A 41 -0.66 -22.88 12.74
N ALA A 42 -1.85 -22.98 13.34
CA ALA A 42 -3.05 -23.40 12.62
C ALA A 42 -3.62 -22.31 11.69
N CYS A 43 -3.03 -21.10 11.67
CA CYS A 43 -3.53 -19.95 10.93
C CYS A 43 -5.02 -19.62 11.18
N LEU A 44 -5.52 -19.91 12.39
CA LEU A 44 -6.86 -19.51 12.81
C LEU A 44 -6.78 -18.07 13.30
N LEU A 45 -7.09 -17.14 12.40
CA LEU A 45 -7.27 -15.74 12.79
C LEU A 45 -8.59 -15.60 13.52
N TYR A 46 -8.56 -14.95 14.68
CA TYR A 46 -9.70 -14.67 15.53
C TYR A 46 -10.35 -15.95 16.09
N LYS A 47 -10.52 -16.02 17.41
CA LYS A 47 -11.13 -17.20 18.06
C LYS A 47 -12.60 -17.40 17.65
N ASP A 48 -13.24 -16.32 17.20
CA ASP A 48 -14.69 -16.24 16.91
C ASP A 48 -14.96 -15.86 15.44
N HIS A 49 -14.23 -16.44 14.49
CA HIS A 49 -14.50 -16.22 13.07
C HIS A 49 -15.83 -16.84 12.63
N GLN A 50 -16.41 -16.33 11.53
CA GLN A 50 -17.61 -16.93 10.96
C GLN A 50 -17.33 -18.39 10.54
N PRO A 51 -18.27 -19.34 10.74
CA PRO A 51 -18.07 -20.73 10.36
C PRO A 51 -18.14 -20.94 8.84
N THR A 52 -18.74 -19.99 8.12
CA THR A 52 -18.93 -20.04 6.67
C THR A 52 -17.66 -19.60 5.95
N LYS A 53 -17.28 -20.34 4.90
CA LYS A 53 -16.19 -19.95 4.00
C LYS A 53 -16.72 -19.24 2.75
N ILE A 54 -15.97 -18.26 2.25
CA ILE A 54 -16.15 -17.70 0.92
C ILE A 54 -15.79 -18.75 -0.15
N VAL A 55 -16.30 -18.54 -1.37
CA VAL A 55 -15.99 -19.39 -2.50
C VAL A 55 -14.62 -19.01 -3.05
N ASP A 56 -13.75 -20.01 -3.29
CA ASP A 56 -12.57 -19.86 -4.12
C ASP A 56 -13.01 -19.92 -5.59
N ASP A 57 -13.10 -18.75 -6.22
CA ASP A 57 -13.57 -18.56 -7.60
C ASP A 57 -12.47 -18.78 -8.66
N ARG A 58 -11.22 -19.05 -8.24
CA ARG A 58 -10.07 -19.27 -9.13
C ARG A 58 -9.67 -20.73 -9.25
N ALA A 59 -10.49 -21.65 -8.75
CA ALA A 59 -10.22 -23.09 -8.75
C ALA A 59 -8.84 -23.44 -8.15
N GLY A 60 -8.40 -22.68 -7.15
CA GLY A 60 -7.10 -22.87 -6.50
C GLY A 60 -5.89 -22.32 -7.25
N ARG A 61 -6.03 -21.68 -8.41
CA ARG A 61 -4.87 -21.13 -9.17
C ARG A 61 -4.20 -19.94 -8.48
N GLY A 62 -4.92 -19.26 -7.58
CA GLY A 62 -4.35 -18.25 -6.68
C GLY A 62 -3.53 -18.82 -5.51
N LYS A 63 -3.56 -20.14 -5.28
CA LYS A 63 -2.90 -20.76 -4.13
C LYS A 63 -1.39 -20.82 -4.31
N LEU A 64 -0.66 -20.51 -3.25
CA LEU A 64 0.79 -20.44 -3.21
C LEU A 64 1.41 -21.77 -3.63
N TRP A 65 0.93 -22.88 -3.08
CA TRP A 65 1.50 -24.17 -3.43
C TRP A 65 1.28 -24.54 -4.89
N TRP A 66 0.11 -24.20 -5.45
CA TRP A 66 -0.15 -24.37 -6.87
C TRP A 66 0.86 -23.58 -7.70
N GLN A 67 1.04 -22.29 -7.41
CA GLN A 67 1.95 -21.41 -8.16
C GLN A 67 3.42 -21.81 -8.02
N LEU A 68 3.84 -22.30 -6.86
CA LEU A 68 5.19 -22.79 -6.62
C LEU A 68 5.48 -24.07 -7.41
N THR A 69 4.49 -24.95 -7.56
CA THR A 69 4.66 -26.27 -8.19
C THR A 69 4.33 -26.31 -9.68
N ASN A 70 3.61 -25.31 -10.20
CA ASN A 70 3.19 -25.21 -11.61
C ASN A 70 3.81 -23.97 -12.27
N PRO A 71 5.15 -23.92 -12.44
CA PRO A 71 5.86 -22.78 -13.01
C PRO A 71 5.51 -22.52 -14.48
N GLN A 72 4.87 -23.49 -15.16
CA GLN A 72 4.49 -23.37 -16.57
C GLN A 72 3.37 -22.35 -16.79
N ASP A 73 2.68 -21.95 -15.72
CA ASP A 73 1.63 -20.92 -15.76
C ASP A 73 2.20 -19.48 -15.81
N GLY A 74 3.53 -19.33 -15.96
CA GLY A 74 4.19 -18.03 -16.15
C GLY A 74 4.57 -17.29 -14.86
N PHE A 75 4.36 -17.93 -13.70
CA PHE A 75 4.72 -17.36 -12.40
C PHE A 75 6.20 -17.60 -12.10
N HIS A 76 7.04 -16.62 -12.45
CA HIS A 76 8.49 -16.66 -12.20
C HIS A 76 8.87 -16.46 -10.73
N ILE A 77 7.94 -16.66 -9.78
CA ILE A 77 8.12 -16.50 -8.32
C ILE A 77 9.41 -17.19 -7.86
N ARG A 78 9.64 -18.44 -8.28
CA ARG A 78 10.84 -19.20 -7.86
C ARG A 78 12.15 -18.56 -8.33
N GLN A 79 12.15 -18.02 -9.55
CA GLN A 79 13.32 -17.40 -10.16
C GLN A 79 13.56 -16.00 -9.56
N GLN A 80 12.51 -15.21 -9.40
CA GLN A 80 12.58 -13.83 -8.91
C GLN A 80 12.86 -13.76 -7.40
N GLN A 81 12.31 -14.69 -6.62
CA GLN A 81 12.48 -14.76 -5.16
C GLN A 81 13.60 -15.70 -4.71
N LYS A 82 14.35 -16.28 -5.66
CA LYS A 82 15.36 -17.36 -5.47
C LYS A 82 14.98 -18.39 -4.40
N ILE A 83 13.69 -18.77 -4.37
CA ILE A 83 13.20 -19.81 -3.46
C ILE A 83 13.51 -21.16 -4.07
N SER A 84 14.26 -21.96 -3.31
CA SER A 84 14.46 -23.37 -3.64
C SER A 84 13.35 -24.20 -3.02
N LEU A 85 12.52 -24.86 -3.84
CA LEU A 85 11.49 -25.78 -3.35
C LEU A 85 12.07 -26.91 -2.49
N SER A 86 13.30 -27.33 -2.77
CA SER A 86 14.01 -28.33 -1.96
C SER A 86 14.32 -27.86 -0.54
N ARG A 87 14.17 -26.56 -0.25
CA ARG A 87 14.33 -25.98 1.09
C ARG A 87 13.00 -25.81 1.83
N LEU A 88 11.87 -26.04 1.17
CA LEU A 88 10.55 -26.03 1.80
C LEU A 88 10.25 -27.43 2.34
N THR A 89 9.81 -27.51 3.60
CA THR A 89 9.52 -28.79 4.26
C THR A 89 8.05 -29.20 4.08
N THR A 90 7.72 -30.41 4.55
CA THR A 90 6.32 -30.86 4.58
C THR A 90 5.49 -30.00 5.54
N GLU A 91 6.11 -29.55 6.64
CA GLU A 91 5.51 -28.66 7.63
C GLU A 91 5.22 -27.28 7.02
N ASP A 92 6.11 -26.73 6.18
CA ASP A 92 5.85 -25.49 5.45
C ASP A 92 4.63 -25.63 4.53
N GLN A 93 4.52 -26.75 3.82
CA GLN A 93 3.35 -27.02 2.97
C GLN A 93 2.06 -27.15 3.79
N GLN A 94 2.09 -27.86 4.92
CA GLN A 94 0.95 -28.00 5.83
C GLN A 94 0.52 -26.64 6.40
N PHE A 95 1.49 -25.82 6.77
CA PHE A 95 1.26 -24.46 7.26
C PHE A 95 0.59 -23.57 6.21
N VAL A 96 1.12 -23.55 4.98
CA VAL A 96 0.51 -22.81 3.86
C VAL A 96 -0.92 -23.29 3.62
N ASN A 97 -1.14 -24.60 3.54
CA ASN A 97 -2.48 -25.16 3.33
C ASN A 97 -3.46 -24.77 4.46
N ALA A 98 -3.01 -24.76 5.71
CA ALA A 98 -3.80 -24.33 6.84
C ALA A 98 -4.17 -22.84 6.73
N CYS A 99 -3.19 -21.99 6.43
CA CYS A 99 -3.40 -20.57 6.18
C CYS A 99 -4.40 -20.33 5.04
N GLU A 100 -4.15 -20.86 3.85
CA GLU A 100 -5.03 -20.64 2.70
C GLU A 100 -6.44 -21.20 2.90
N SER A 101 -6.59 -22.27 3.69
CA SER A 101 -7.91 -22.83 4.02
C SER A 101 -8.66 -21.96 5.03
N ASN A 102 -7.99 -21.48 6.07
CA ASN A 102 -8.62 -20.76 7.18
C ASN A 102 -8.82 -19.27 6.88
N MET A 103 -8.01 -18.67 6.00
CA MET A 103 -8.24 -17.29 5.56
C MET A 103 -9.52 -17.10 4.76
N LEU A 104 -10.11 -18.18 4.25
CA LEU A 104 -11.36 -18.13 3.50
C LEU A 104 -12.60 -18.10 4.39
N TYR A 105 -12.49 -18.18 5.72
CA TYR A 105 -13.66 -17.88 6.55
C TYR A 105 -14.12 -16.44 6.30
N GLN A 106 -15.43 -16.22 6.26
CA GLN A 106 -16.01 -14.91 5.97
C GLN A 106 -15.51 -13.86 6.98
N ALA A 107 -15.17 -12.67 6.46
CA ALA A 107 -14.84 -11.52 7.28
C ALA A 107 -16.02 -11.17 8.21
N SER A 108 -15.70 -10.59 9.36
CA SER A 108 -16.74 -10.16 10.30
C SER A 108 -17.66 -9.09 9.67
N PRO A 109 -18.97 -9.15 9.93
CA PRO A 109 -19.90 -8.10 9.47
C PRO A 109 -19.48 -6.71 9.92
N ASP A 110 -18.90 -6.59 11.11
CA ASP A 110 -18.39 -5.33 11.65
C ASP A 110 -17.26 -4.75 10.80
N SER A 111 -16.29 -5.57 10.38
CA SER A 111 -15.20 -5.12 9.52
C SER A 111 -15.69 -4.71 8.14
N ILE A 112 -16.65 -5.43 7.55
CA ILE A 112 -17.29 -5.04 6.29
C ILE A 112 -18.03 -3.71 6.45
N ASN A 113 -18.84 -3.56 7.50
CA ASN A 113 -19.59 -2.33 7.77
C ASN A 113 -18.67 -1.12 8.00
N ARG A 114 -17.56 -1.28 8.72
CA ARG A 114 -16.55 -0.22 8.89
C ARG A 114 -15.93 0.18 7.55
N PHE A 115 -15.65 -0.78 6.69
CA PHE A 115 -15.16 -0.48 5.33
C PHE A 115 -16.21 0.26 4.50
N HIS A 116 -17.49 -0.15 4.55
CA HIS A 116 -18.57 0.59 3.88
C HIS A 116 -18.71 2.02 4.41
N GLN A 117 -18.47 2.26 5.71
CA GLN A 117 -18.43 3.63 6.23
C GLN A 117 -17.33 4.47 5.59
N LEU A 118 -16.25 3.87 5.05
CA LEU A 118 -15.25 4.61 4.28
C LEU A 118 -15.81 5.11 2.94
N THR A 119 -16.81 4.42 2.38
CA THR A 119 -17.45 4.78 1.10
C THR A 119 -18.61 5.77 1.22
N THR A 120 -19.10 6.09 2.42
CA THR A 120 -20.30 6.93 2.60
C THR A 120 -20.06 8.43 2.38
N THR A 121 -18.81 8.88 2.34
CA THR A 121 -18.47 10.31 2.19
C THR A 121 -17.70 10.50 0.90
N SER A 122 -18.28 11.25 -0.04
CA SER A 122 -17.61 11.63 -1.28
C SER A 122 -16.83 12.94 -1.09
N PHE A 123 -15.51 12.88 -1.17
CA PHE A 123 -14.65 14.04 -1.36
C PHE A 123 -14.65 14.51 -2.81
N TYR A 124 -14.76 13.56 -3.74
CA TYR A 124 -14.80 13.80 -5.18
C TYR A 124 -16.13 13.26 -5.74
N ALA A 125 -16.90 14.14 -6.38
CA ALA A 125 -18.20 13.81 -6.95
C ALA A 125 -18.09 13.25 -8.38
N ASP A 126 -17.06 13.64 -9.12
CA ASP A 126 -16.83 13.25 -10.51
C ASP A 126 -15.33 13.29 -10.86
N ILE A 127 -14.99 12.71 -12.02
CA ILE A 127 -13.61 12.60 -12.52
C ILE A 127 -12.94 13.98 -12.71
N PRO A 128 -13.62 15.01 -13.27
CA PRO A 128 -13.04 16.35 -13.34
C PRO A 128 -12.71 16.95 -11.97
N THR A 129 -13.61 16.79 -10.99
CA THR A 129 -13.40 17.28 -9.61
C THR A 129 -12.22 16.56 -8.96
N LEU A 130 -12.12 15.24 -9.14
CA LEU A 130 -10.97 14.46 -8.71
C LEU A 130 -9.70 15.02 -9.37
N ALA A 131 -9.62 15.03 -10.71
CA ALA A 131 -8.43 15.46 -11.45
C ALA A 131 -7.97 16.86 -11.02
N ASN A 132 -8.89 17.81 -10.83
CA ASN A 132 -8.57 19.16 -10.36
C ASN A 132 -8.03 19.20 -8.92
N ALA A 133 -8.48 18.28 -8.05
CA ALA A 133 -8.06 18.25 -6.66
C ALA A 133 -6.67 17.63 -6.46
N ILE A 134 -6.33 16.61 -7.24
CA ILE A 134 -5.01 15.95 -7.19
C ILE A 134 -3.97 16.60 -8.13
N HIS A 135 -4.39 17.50 -9.02
CA HIS A 135 -3.48 18.36 -9.76
C HIS A 135 -3.02 19.53 -8.87
N PRO A 136 -1.73 19.64 -8.50
CA PRO A 136 -1.23 20.87 -7.90
C PRO A 136 -1.52 22.02 -8.88
N LEU A 137 -2.10 23.12 -8.41
CA LEU A 137 -2.14 24.36 -9.20
C LEU A 137 -0.70 24.60 -9.70
N ASN A 138 -0.48 24.52 -11.02
CA ASN A 138 0.79 24.66 -11.74
C ASN A 138 1.70 23.41 -11.91
N ALA A 139 1.20 22.17 -11.79
CA ALA A 139 1.96 21.04 -12.30
C ALA A 139 2.08 21.10 -13.86
N PRO A 140 3.26 20.82 -14.44
CA PRO A 140 3.49 20.78 -15.89
C PRO A 140 2.80 19.59 -16.58
N TYR A 141 2.24 18.64 -15.83
CA TYR A 141 1.61 17.43 -16.34
C TYR A 141 0.16 17.32 -15.87
N SER A 142 -0.74 17.02 -16.82
CA SER A 142 -2.16 16.79 -16.52
C SER A 142 -2.41 15.33 -16.15
N LEU A 143 -3.17 15.10 -15.07
CA LEU A 143 -3.66 13.77 -14.71
C LEU A 143 -4.83 13.38 -15.62
N ASP A 144 -4.62 12.44 -16.54
CA ASP A 144 -5.60 12.10 -17.60
C ASP A 144 -6.45 10.86 -17.26
N PHE A 145 -7.29 10.97 -16.24
CA PHE A 145 -8.26 9.90 -15.90
C PHE A 145 -9.32 9.73 -16.99
N GLN A 146 -9.72 10.82 -17.65
CA GLN A 146 -10.73 10.76 -18.70
C GLN A 146 -10.22 9.97 -19.90
N GLY A 147 -8.99 10.22 -20.35
CA GLY A 147 -8.34 9.44 -21.39
C GLY A 147 -8.16 7.97 -21.02
N LEU A 148 -7.86 7.64 -19.76
CA LEU A 148 -7.84 6.27 -19.28
C LEU A 148 -9.22 5.59 -19.45
N ILE A 149 -10.29 6.24 -19.02
CA ILE A 149 -11.68 5.74 -19.13
C ILE A 149 -12.08 5.59 -20.60
N ASP A 150 -11.78 6.59 -21.42
CA ASP A 150 -12.12 6.59 -22.84
C ASP A 150 -11.35 5.54 -23.63
N ASN A 151 -10.17 5.15 -23.15
CA ASN A 151 -9.35 4.15 -23.78
C ASN A 151 -9.60 2.71 -23.33
N ALA A 152 -10.29 2.53 -22.21
CA ALA A 152 -10.58 1.24 -21.62
C ALA A 152 -11.36 0.28 -22.54
N THR A 153 -11.17 -1.02 -22.32
CA THR A 153 -11.79 -2.08 -23.13
C THR A 153 -12.45 -3.17 -22.29
N ASN A 154 -13.54 -3.74 -22.79
CA ASN A 154 -14.33 -4.78 -22.13
C ASN A 154 -13.76 -6.19 -22.38
N LEU A 155 -14.49 -7.23 -21.95
CA LEU A 155 -14.08 -8.64 -22.13
C LEU A 155 -13.90 -9.07 -23.59
N ALA A 156 -14.59 -8.41 -24.53
CA ALA A 156 -14.43 -8.66 -25.96
C ALA A 156 -13.23 -7.90 -26.57
N GLY A 157 -12.54 -7.05 -25.79
CA GLY A 157 -11.50 -6.15 -26.27
C GLY A 157 -12.05 -4.94 -27.05
N LEU A 158 -13.36 -4.69 -26.94
CA LEU A 158 -14.02 -3.53 -27.54
C LEU A 158 -14.01 -2.36 -26.56
N LYS A 159 -14.13 -1.13 -27.05
CA LYS A 159 -14.29 0.05 -26.19
C LYS A 159 -15.50 -0.11 -25.28
N LEU A 160 -15.37 0.36 -24.04
CA LEU A 160 -16.46 0.36 -23.07
C LEU A 160 -17.67 1.14 -23.61
N THR A 161 -18.86 0.61 -23.37
CA THR A 161 -20.13 1.32 -23.49
C THR A 161 -20.22 2.47 -22.48
N SER A 162 -21.17 3.40 -22.64
CA SER A 162 -21.36 4.49 -21.68
C SER A 162 -21.58 3.98 -20.26
N GLN A 163 -22.39 2.95 -20.08
CA GLN A 163 -22.63 2.35 -18.76
C GLN A 163 -21.35 1.75 -18.16
N GLU A 164 -20.57 0.99 -18.94
CA GLU A 164 -19.31 0.40 -18.46
C GLU A 164 -18.28 1.49 -18.12
N LYS A 165 -18.26 2.61 -18.85
CA LYS A 165 -17.43 3.77 -18.53
C LYS A 165 -17.82 4.41 -17.20
N ASP A 166 -19.13 4.57 -16.96
CA ASP A 166 -19.64 5.10 -15.70
C ASP A 166 -19.29 4.18 -14.53
N GLU A 167 -19.39 2.86 -14.72
CA GLU A 167 -18.97 1.86 -13.73
C GLU A 167 -17.46 1.93 -13.44
N PHE A 168 -16.63 2.11 -14.46
CA PHE A 168 -15.18 2.26 -14.28
C PHE A 168 -14.82 3.59 -13.59
N ALA A 169 -15.46 4.69 -13.99
CA ALA A 169 -15.29 5.99 -13.35
C ALA A 169 -15.68 5.93 -11.86
N ASN A 170 -16.79 5.25 -11.53
CA ASN A 170 -17.23 5.06 -10.15
C ASN A 170 -16.24 4.22 -9.33
N GLN A 171 -15.57 3.24 -9.92
CA GLN A 171 -14.50 2.49 -9.23
C GLN A 171 -13.30 3.39 -8.91
N ILE A 172 -12.87 4.25 -9.85
CA ILE A 172 -11.80 5.24 -9.63
C ILE A 172 -12.20 6.22 -8.51
N LEU A 173 -13.42 6.77 -8.56
CA LEU A 173 -13.91 7.71 -7.54
C LEU A 173 -14.03 7.05 -6.16
N THR A 174 -14.55 5.82 -6.10
CA THR A 174 -14.66 5.06 -4.85
C THR A 174 -13.28 4.84 -4.24
N PHE A 175 -12.31 4.43 -5.06
CA PHE A 175 -10.92 4.28 -4.65
C PHE A 175 -10.36 5.57 -4.04
N PHE A 176 -10.40 6.70 -4.78
CA PHE A 176 -9.86 7.97 -4.30
C PHE A 176 -10.57 8.51 -3.07
N ASN A 177 -11.89 8.31 -2.95
CA ASN A 177 -12.66 8.70 -1.77
C ASN A 177 -12.27 7.89 -0.53
N ILE A 178 -12.08 6.57 -0.67
CA ILE A 178 -11.63 5.70 0.45
C ILE A 178 -10.24 6.14 0.92
N ILE A 179 -9.28 6.27 0.01
CA ILE A 179 -7.90 6.61 0.41
C ILE A 179 -7.81 8.02 0.99
N THR A 180 -8.59 9.00 0.50
CA THR A 180 -8.65 10.34 1.09
C THR A 180 -9.22 10.28 2.50
N LYS A 181 -10.19 9.40 2.75
CA LYS A 181 -10.75 9.22 4.09
C LYS A 181 -9.78 8.54 5.06
N VAL A 182 -8.99 7.60 4.58
CA VAL A 182 -8.05 6.83 5.41
C VAL A 182 -6.76 7.61 5.66
N TYR A 183 -6.16 8.19 4.63
CA TYR A 183 -4.83 8.83 4.70
C TYR A 183 -4.88 10.36 4.74
N GLY A 184 -6.06 10.96 4.51
CA GLY A 184 -6.24 12.40 4.47
C GLY A 184 -5.91 13.03 3.12
N GLN A 185 -6.63 14.11 2.79
CA GLN A 185 -6.51 14.81 1.50
C GLN A 185 -5.10 15.33 1.22
N ASN A 186 -4.36 15.76 2.26
CA ASN A 186 -2.99 16.26 2.11
C ASN A 186 -2.03 15.21 1.56
N VAL A 187 -2.20 13.95 1.97
CA VAL A 187 -1.41 12.83 1.44
C VAL A 187 -1.77 12.64 -0.03
N ILE A 188 -3.06 12.50 -0.34
CA ILE A 188 -3.52 12.20 -1.71
C ILE A 188 -3.11 13.26 -2.72
N ASN A 189 -3.17 14.55 -2.38
CA ASN A 189 -2.76 15.65 -3.24
C ASN A 189 -1.25 15.66 -3.57
N LYS A 190 -0.46 14.82 -2.89
CA LYS A 190 1.00 14.75 -2.99
C LYS A 190 1.52 13.36 -3.36
N LEU A 191 0.62 12.37 -3.41
CA LEU A 191 0.96 11.00 -3.81
C LEU A 191 1.30 10.93 -5.29
N LEU A 192 0.50 11.58 -6.13
CA LEU A 192 0.60 11.44 -7.59
C LEU A 192 0.79 12.81 -8.24
N TYR A 193 1.88 12.97 -8.98
CA TYR A 193 2.18 14.21 -9.70
C TYR A 193 1.97 14.09 -11.21
N GLU A 194 2.07 12.87 -11.74
CA GLU A 194 1.80 12.59 -13.15
C GLU A 194 1.17 11.21 -13.32
N LEU A 195 0.18 11.14 -14.21
CA LEU A 195 -0.46 9.92 -14.68
C LEU A 195 -0.40 9.94 -16.21
N MET A 196 0.56 9.21 -16.78
CA MET A 196 0.67 9.03 -18.22
C MET A 196 -0.14 7.82 -18.64
N SER A 197 -1.07 7.96 -19.58
CA SER A 197 -1.73 6.81 -20.20
C SER A 197 -1.38 6.72 -21.69
N GLY A 198 -1.13 5.51 -22.21
CA GLY A 198 -0.99 5.26 -23.66
C GLY A 198 0.37 4.78 -24.17
N THR A 199 0.74 5.17 -25.40
CA THR A 199 1.79 4.56 -26.25
C THR A 199 3.24 4.83 -25.83
N THR A 200 3.46 5.47 -24.69
CA THR A 200 4.80 5.90 -24.23
C THR A 200 5.63 4.76 -23.62
N MET A 201 5.05 3.57 -23.40
CA MET A 201 5.82 2.43 -22.92
C MET A 201 6.54 1.71 -24.06
N SER A 202 7.87 1.66 -23.98
CA SER A 202 8.73 1.06 -25.00
C SER A 202 8.65 -0.47 -25.06
N ASN A 203 8.20 -1.11 -23.98
CA ASN A 203 7.97 -2.55 -23.93
C ASN A 203 6.46 -2.85 -23.99
N PRO A 204 5.96 -3.48 -25.06
CA PRO A 204 4.54 -3.81 -25.19
C PRO A 204 4.05 -4.86 -24.21
N ASN A 205 4.95 -5.54 -23.48
CA ASN A 205 4.61 -6.54 -22.46
C ASN A 205 4.46 -5.94 -21.06
N VAL A 206 4.81 -4.66 -20.87
CA VAL A 206 4.54 -3.95 -19.62
C VAL A 206 3.11 -3.42 -19.71
N VAL A 207 2.33 -3.56 -18.64
CA VAL A 207 0.94 -3.06 -18.60
C VAL A 207 0.85 -1.73 -17.84
N ALA A 208 1.74 -1.51 -16.88
CA ALA A 208 1.95 -0.27 -16.17
C ALA A 208 3.31 -0.28 -15.47
N ALA A 209 3.73 0.88 -14.99
CA ALA A 209 4.88 1.02 -14.11
C ALA A 209 4.70 2.26 -13.21
N THR A 210 5.04 2.11 -11.93
CA THR A 210 5.27 3.23 -11.02
C THR A 210 6.75 3.57 -11.02
N GLY A 211 7.06 4.81 -11.39
CA GLY A 211 8.41 5.35 -11.33
C GLY A 211 8.61 6.11 -10.02
N PHE A 212 9.60 5.69 -9.23
CA PHE A 212 10.15 6.57 -8.21
C PHE A 212 11.07 7.56 -8.90
N ALA A 213 10.60 8.80 -9.04
CA ALA A 213 11.42 9.88 -9.57
C ALA A 213 12.37 10.37 -8.47
N LEU A 214 13.25 9.49 -7.97
CA LEU A 214 14.49 9.91 -7.34
C LEU A 214 15.46 10.45 -8.39
N TRP A 215 15.42 9.85 -9.58
CA TRP A 215 16.34 10.10 -10.70
C TRP A 215 16.16 11.46 -11.36
N GLN A 216 15.05 12.13 -11.06
CA GLN A 216 14.67 13.43 -11.57
C GLN A 216 13.55 13.83 -10.59
N MET A 217 13.48 14.94 -9.85
CA MET A 217 12.24 15.38 -9.16
C MET A 217 12.02 14.96 -7.68
N GLY A 218 12.97 14.28 -7.04
CA GLY A 218 13.08 14.19 -5.57
C GLY A 218 11.85 13.66 -4.82
N GLY A 219 11.49 12.40 -5.04
CA GLY A 219 10.50 11.70 -4.19
C GLY A 219 9.04 11.88 -4.58
N ILE A 220 8.81 12.56 -5.70
CA ILE A 220 7.52 12.70 -6.36
C ILE A 220 7.29 11.48 -7.27
N GLN A 221 6.05 11.00 -7.37
CA GLN A 221 5.76 9.77 -8.11
C GLN A 221 4.95 10.02 -9.37
N GLY A 222 5.42 9.38 -10.44
CA GLY A 222 4.74 9.30 -11.72
C GLY A 222 4.28 7.86 -11.95
N MET A 223 3.04 7.73 -12.42
CA MET A 223 2.49 6.46 -12.86
C MET A 223 2.38 6.47 -14.38
N MET A 224 2.89 5.41 -15.00
CA MET A 224 2.77 5.18 -16.43
C MET A 224 1.85 3.97 -16.65
N LEU A 225 0.74 4.18 -17.32
CA LEU A 225 -0.26 3.18 -17.66
C LEU A 225 -0.20 2.88 -19.17
N GLY A 226 0.07 1.63 -19.51
CA GLY A 226 0.11 1.17 -20.89
C GLY A 226 -1.26 1.15 -21.57
N PRO A 227 -1.30 0.89 -22.89
CA PRO A 227 -2.57 0.79 -23.63
C PRO A 227 -3.50 -0.33 -23.15
N GLN A 228 -2.96 -1.33 -22.45
CA GLN A 228 -3.71 -2.47 -21.92
C GLN A 228 -3.99 -2.38 -20.41
N SER A 229 -3.55 -1.30 -19.74
CA SER A 229 -3.73 -1.09 -18.30
C SER A 229 -5.20 -1.08 -17.85
N ALA A 230 -6.11 -0.61 -18.72
CA ALA A 230 -7.55 -0.62 -18.52
C ALA A 230 -8.25 -1.62 -19.47
N SER A 231 -7.70 -2.83 -19.59
CA SER A 231 -8.31 -3.93 -20.33
C SER A 231 -8.96 -4.92 -19.38
N LEU A 232 -10.30 -4.94 -19.32
CA LEU A 232 -11.03 -5.89 -18.48
C LEU A 232 -10.76 -7.34 -18.92
N LYS A 233 -10.60 -7.58 -20.23
CA LYS A 233 -10.20 -8.89 -20.76
C LYS A 233 -8.87 -9.35 -20.19
N LEU A 234 -7.87 -8.49 -20.19
CA LEU A 234 -6.54 -8.83 -19.69
C LEU A 234 -6.56 -9.02 -18.16
N ALA A 235 -7.25 -8.12 -17.44
CA ALA A 235 -7.44 -8.23 -15.99
C ALA A 235 -8.08 -9.57 -15.62
N GLN A 236 -9.16 -9.97 -16.30
CA GLN A 236 -9.80 -11.27 -16.09
C GLN A 236 -8.86 -12.44 -16.40
N GLN A 237 -8.21 -12.42 -17.57
CA GLN A 237 -7.29 -13.49 -17.97
C GLN A 237 -6.17 -13.70 -16.96
N GLN A 238 -5.59 -12.60 -16.46
CA GLN A 238 -4.51 -12.61 -15.48
C GLN A 238 -5.04 -13.01 -14.08
N TYR A 239 -6.22 -12.56 -13.69
CA TYR A 239 -6.87 -13.02 -12.45
C TYR A 239 -7.16 -14.52 -12.47
N ASP A 240 -7.71 -15.04 -13.57
CA ASP A 240 -8.10 -16.44 -13.71
C ASP A 240 -6.92 -17.39 -13.51
N ILE A 241 -5.73 -17.00 -14.00
CA ILE A 241 -4.50 -17.78 -13.79
C ILE A 241 -3.86 -17.55 -12.42
N GLY A 242 -4.33 -16.58 -11.64
CA GLY A 242 -3.81 -16.24 -10.32
C GLY A 242 -2.67 -15.20 -10.33
N TYR A 243 -2.48 -14.47 -11.44
CA TYR A 243 -1.49 -13.41 -11.55
C TYR A 243 -1.84 -12.21 -10.68
N TRP A 244 -3.07 -11.69 -10.81
CA TRP A 244 -3.59 -10.60 -9.99
C TRP A 244 -4.40 -11.10 -8.79
N SER A 245 -4.46 -10.30 -7.74
CA SER A 245 -5.33 -10.53 -6.58
C SER A 245 -6.81 -10.24 -6.84
N ASN A 246 -7.15 -9.54 -7.93
CA ASN A 246 -8.51 -9.17 -8.32
C ASN A 246 -8.69 -9.11 -9.85
N GLN A 247 -9.94 -9.11 -10.30
CA GLN A 247 -10.32 -9.07 -11.73
C GLN A 247 -10.81 -7.70 -12.20
N SER A 248 -10.73 -6.66 -11.36
CA SER A 248 -11.27 -5.35 -11.69
C SER A 248 -10.41 -4.68 -12.78
N ILE A 249 -11.08 -3.94 -13.68
CA ILE A 249 -10.43 -3.08 -14.67
C ILE A 249 -9.60 -1.96 -14.02
N ALA A 250 -9.89 -1.59 -12.77
CA ALA A 250 -9.12 -0.66 -11.97
C ALA A 250 -7.92 -1.32 -11.26
N GLY A 251 -7.78 -2.65 -11.34
CA GLY A 251 -6.78 -3.43 -10.62
C GLY A 251 -5.35 -2.94 -10.82
N THR A 252 -4.97 -2.66 -12.07
CA THR A 252 -3.66 -2.09 -12.40
C THR A 252 -3.46 -0.70 -11.81
N LEU A 253 -4.43 0.21 -11.97
CA LEU A 253 -4.35 1.55 -11.36
C LEU A 253 -4.17 1.48 -9.84
N VAL A 254 -4.98 0.65 -9.17
CA VAL A 254 -4.93 0.52 -7.70
C VAL A 254 -3.64 -0.16 -7.25
N HIS A 255 -3.13 -1.14 -8.00
CA HIS A 255 -1.83 -1.75 -7.75
C HIS A 255 -0.72 -0.70 -7.77
N GLU A 256 -0.63 0.09 -8.84
CA GLU A 256 0.40 1.12 -8.97
C GLU A 256 0.25 2.20 -7.88
N MET A 257 -0.99 2.56 -7.51
CA MET A 257 -1.22 3.45 -6.36
C MET A 257 -0.80 2.82 -5.02
N GLY A 258 -0.82 1.49 -4.91
CA GLY A 258 -0.28 0.76 -3.77
C GLY A 258 1.21 0.97 -3.62
N HIS A 259 1.98 0.90 -4.72
CA HIS A 259 3.39 1.32 -4.72
C HIS A 259 3.53 2.77 -4.26
N THR A 260 2.62 3.63 -4.70
CA THR A 260 2.66 5.05 -4.33
C THR A 260 2.45 5.32 -2.86
N ILE A 261 1.49 4.65 -2.25
CA ILE A 261 1.25 4.75 -0.82
C ILE A 261 2.40 4.14 -0.02
N SER A 262 2.94 2.99 -0.45
CA SER A 262 4.10 2.37 0.22
C SER A 262 5.30 3.33 0.24
N GLN A 263 5.65 3.88 -0.91
CA GLN A 263 6.79 4.78 -1.02
C GLN A 263 6.60 6.06 -0.19
N TYR A 264 5.39 6.63 -0.17
CA TYR A 264 5.09 7.79 0.66
C TYR A 264 5.16 7.46 2.16
N ALA A 265 4.57 6.34 2.58
CA ALA A 265 4.62 5.87 3.97
C ALA A 265 6.06 5.61 4.43
N GLY A 266 6.90 5.06 3.54
CA GLY A 266 8.31 4.82 3.80
C GLY A 266 9.15 6.07 4.07
N LEU A 267 8.63 7.27 3.80
CA LEU A 267 9.30 8.52 4.12
C LEU A 267 9.06 8.95 5.57
N ALA A 268 10.13 9.33 6.26
CA ALA A 268 10.05 9.88 7.60
C ALA A 268 9.28 11.22 7.60
N PRO A 269 8.62 11.59 8.72
CA PRO A 269 7.81 12.81 8.79
C PRO A 269 8.51 14.09 8.29
N PRO A 270 9.79 14.37 8.59
CA PRO A 270 10.47 15.56 8.07
C PRO A 270 10.56 15.60 6.54
N SER A 271 10.77 14.45 5.90
CA SER A 271 10.84 14.36 4.44
C SER A 271 9.47 14.50 3.79
N ARG A 272 8.43 13.93 4.40
CA ARG A 272 7.05 14.18 3.95
C ARG A 272 6.65 15.65 4.11
N TYR A 273 7.04 16.30 5.21
CA TYR A 273 6.81 17.73 5.39
C TYR A 273 7.51 18.54 4.28
N TYR A 274 8.77 18.22 3.96
CA TYR A 274 9.49 18.87 2.88
C TYR A 274 8.77 18.70 1.53
N LEU A 275 8.38 17.48 1.18
CA LEU A 275 7.66 17.18 -0.07
C LEU A 275 6.29 17.86 -0.13
N ASN A 276 5.54 17.83 0.96
CA ASN A 276 4.20 18.42 1.01
C ASN A 276 4.23 19.95 0.86
N ASN A 277 5.30 20.61 1.32
CA ASN A 277 5.48 22.06 1.24
C ASN A 277 6.36 22.51 0.08
N PHE A 278 6.81 21.59 -0.79
CA PHE A 278 7.59 21.92 -1.96
C PHE A 278 6.73 22.66 -3.00
N ASP A 279 7.25 23.78 -3.54
CA ASP A 279 6.58 24.56 -4.58
C ASP A 279 6.83 23.92 -5.96
N PRO A 280 5.79 23.41 -6.65
CA PRO A 280 5.94 22.79 -7.96
C PRO A 280 6.44 23.78 -9.04
N ASN A 281 6.35 25.09 -8.84
CA ASN A 281 6.86 26.10 -9.78
C ASN A 281 8.40 26.21 -9.79
N ILE A 282 9.07 25.61 -8.80
CA ILE A 282 10.54 25.60 -8.68
C ILE A 282 11.15 24.38 -9.39
N ILE A 283 10.32 23.56 -10.05
CA ILE A 283 10.75 22.42 -10.87
C ILE A 283 11.27 22.94 -12.21
N ASP A 284 12.47 23.52 -12.20
CA ASP A 284 13.33 23.49 -13.38
C ASP A 284 13.87 22.05 -13.53
N PRO A 285 13.79 21.42 -14.73
CA PRO A 285 14.51 20.19 -15.05
C PRO A 285 16.01 20.17 -14.65
N GLN A 286 16.62 21.32 -14.36
CA GLN A 286 17.95 21.42 -13.73
C GLN A 286 17.93 21.32 -12.19
N THR A 287 16.97 21.91 -11.49
CA THR A 287 16.78 21.76 -10.02
C THR A 287 16.41 20.33 -9.63
N VAL A 288 15.69 19.64 -10.52
CA VAL A 288 15.38 18.21 -10.51
C VAL A 288 16.65 17.33 -10.45
N ARG A 289 17.73 17.73 -11.13
CA ARG A 289 19.06 17.08 -11.04
C ARG A 289 19.80 17.41 -9.74
N HIS A 290 19.57 18.58 -9.15
CA HIS A 290 20.15 18.91 -7.84
C HIS A 290 19.55 18.09 -6.69
N LEU A 291 18.32 17.58 -6.81
CA LEU A 291 17.76 16.65 -5.82
C LEU A 291 18.43 15.27 -5.88
N GLU A 292 18.86 14.80 -7.06
CA GLU A 292 19.74 13.62 -7.19
C GLU A 292 21.08 13.86 -6.50
N ASP A 293 21.68 15.05 -6.71
CA ASP A 293 22.93 15.43 -6.06
C ASP A 293 22.80 15.54 -4.53
N ILE A 294 21.66 15.99 -3.99
CA ILE A 294 21.41 16.07 -2.53
C ILE A 294 21.20 14.69 -1.90
N VAL A 295 20.61 13.72 -2.62
CA VAL A 295 20.40 12.36 -2.12
C VAL A 295 21.71 11.54 -2.13
N TYR A 296 22.62 11.82 -3.08
CA TYR A 296 23.84 11.04 -3.27
C TYR A 296 25.15 11.74 -2.90
N GLN A 297 25.19 13.07 -2.80
CA GLN A 297 26.39 13.81 -2.44
C GLN A 297 26.25 14.43 -1.04
N ASN A 298 27.12 13.96 -0.15
CA ASN A 298 27.50 14.59 1.11
C ASN A 298 26.44 14.67 2.24
N PRO A 299 26.57 13.82 3.28
CA PRO A 299 25.91 13.98 4.58
C PRO A 299 26.19 15.33 5.28
N SER A 300 27.10 16.15 4.76
CA SER A 300 27.48 17.46 5.30
C SER A 300 26.53 18.60 4.90
N ASP A 301 25.71 18.44 3.86
CA ASP A 301 24.95 19.56 3.26
C ASP A 301 23.49 19.60 3.73
N GLY A 302 23.11 18.69 4.63
CA GLY A 302 22.03 18.95 5.58
C GLY A 302 20.60 18.69 5.12
N ASN A 303 20.32 17.92 4.06
CA ASN A 303 19.01 17.26 3.93
C ASN A 303 18.93 16.09 2.93
N PRO A 304 19.43 14.88 3.28
CA PRO A 304 19.03 13.66 2.60
C PRO A 304 17.56 13.35 2.94
N MET A 305 16.76 12.95 1.96
CA MET A 305 15.44 12.36 2.26
C MET A 305 15.62 11.19 3.23
N LEU A 306 14.91 11.23 4.34
CA LEU A 306 14.95 10.25 5.40
C LEU A 306 13.86 9.21 5.12
N PHE A 307 14.28 7.95 5.02
CA PHE A 307 13.38 6.81 4.91
C PHE A 307 13.34 6.05 6.23
N TYR A 308 12.21 5.44 6.52
CA TYR A 308 12.13 4.40 7.54
C TYR A 308 13.06 3.25 7.16
N LYS A 309 13.73 2.68 8.17
CA LYS A 309 14.62 1.52 7.98
C LYS A 309 13.86 0.31 7.43
N PHE A 310 12.63 0.11 7.90
CA PHE A 310 11.74 -0.93 7.45
C PHE A 310 10.81 -0.34 6.40
N ARG A 311 10.67 -1.02 5.26
CA ARG A 311 9.77 -0.59 4.20
C ARG A 311 8.35 -1.10 4.49
N PRO A 312 7.30 -0.42 4.02
CA PRO A 312 5.92 -0.85 4.28
C PRO A 312 5.60 -2.26 3.78
N GLY A 313 6.20 -2.72 2.69
CA GLY A 313 6.07 -4.11 2.26
C GLY A 313 6.61 -5.11 3.30
N ASP A 314 7.74 -4.80 3.93
CA ASP A 314 8.32 -5.66 4.97
C ASP A 314 7.47 -5.63 6.24
N ALA A 315 6.97 -4.45 6.62
CA ALA A 315 6.03 -4.30 7.73
C ALA A 315 4.73 -5.08 7.51
N LEU A 316 4.24 -5.16 6.26
CA LEU A 316 3.09 -6.00 5.92
C LEU A 316 3.38 -7.49 6.14
N VAL A 317 4.56 -7.97 5.72
CA VAL A 317 4.94 -9.38 5.94
C VAL A 317 5.06 -9.71 7.43
N GLU A 318 5.74 -8.86 8.20
CA GLU A 318 5.87 -9.03 9.64
C GLU A 318 4.50 -9.00 10.33
N TYR A 319 3.63 -8.05 9.95
CA TYR A 319 2.28 -7.92 10.51
C TYR A 319 1.44 -9.17 10.25
N LEU A 320 1.38 -9.66 9.00
CA LEU A 320 0.59 -10.83 8.65
C LEU A 320 1.16 -12.12 9.28
N GLY A 321 2.48 -12.25 9.36
CA GLY A 321 3.14 -13.34 10.09
C GLY A 321 2.80 -13.33 11.59
N ALA A 322 2.89 -12.17 12.22
CA ALA A 322 2.53 -12.00 13.63
C ALA A 322 1.04 -12.27 13.90
N LYS A 323 0.15 -11.91 12.96
CA LYS A 323 -1.29 -12.18 13.06
C LYS A 323 -1.63 -13.66 13.18
N VAL A 324 -0.86 -14.53 12.53
CA VAL A 324 -0.98 -15.98 12.68
C VAL A 324 -0.05 -16.57 13.74
N GLY A 325 0.59 -15.73 14.57
CA GLY A 325 1.40 -16.17 15.71
C GLY A 325 2.80 -16.66 15.37
N ILE A 326 3.35 -16.26 14.21
CA ILE A 326 4.69 -16.61 13.78
C ILE A 326 5.69 -15.59 14.33
N SER A 327 6.78 -16.08 14.93
CA SER A 327 7.84 -15.23 15.48
C SER A 327 8.68 -14.55 14.40
N ASP A 328 9.29 -13.42 14.76
CA ASP A 328 10.30 -12.72 13.93
C ASP A 328 11.57 -13.57 13.72
N ASP A 329 11.79 -14.58 14.57
CA ASP A 329 12.88 -15.56 14.40
C ASP A 329 12.68 -16.48 13.17
N TYR A 330 11.48 -16.48 12.57
CA TYR A 330 11.10 -17.34 11.44
C TYR A 330 10.66 -16.53 10.21
N PRO A 331 11.55 -15.73 9.60
CA PRO A 331 11.21 -14.82 8.50
C PRO A 331 10.69 -15.55 7.25
N VAL A 332 11.13 -16.79 7.02
CA VAL A 332 10.60 -17.62 5.93
C VAL A 332 9.12 -17.92 6.16
N GLN A 333 8.74 -18.32 7.37
CA GLN A 333 7.35 -18.63 7.70
C GLN A 333 6.48 -17.38 7.78
N GLN A 334 7.01 -16.22 8.20
CA GLN A 334 6.29 -14.94 8.07
C GLN A 334 5.97 -14.64 6.60
N LYS A 335 6.94 -14.83 5.71
CA LYS A 335 6.74 -14.65 4.27
C LYS A 335 5.72 -15.63 3.69
N LEU A 336 5.79 -16.91 4.05
CA LEU A 336 4.81 -17.92 3.63
C LEU A 336 3.40 -17.60 4.13
N ALA A 337 3.27 -17.07 5.35
CA ALA A 337 2.00 -16.58 5.88
C ALA A 337 1.47 -15.43 5.04
N ALA A 338 2.25 -14.36 4.85
CA ALA A 338 1.85 -13.20 4.08
C ALA A 338 1.47 -13.55 2.63
N TRP A 339 2.24 -14.45 2.01
CA TRP A 339 1.92 -14.98 0.68
C TRP A 339 0.64 -15.79 0.66
N SER A 340 0.25 -16.46 1.73
CA SER A 340 -1.02 -17.19 1.81
C SER A 340 -2.23 -16.24 1.93
N PHE A 341 -2.05 -15.05 2.51
CA PHE A 341 -3.10 -14.04 2.63
C PHE A 341 -3.37 -13.32 1.31
N ILE A 342 -2.29 -12.98 0.61
CA ILE A 342 -2.33 -12.22 -0.64
C ILE A 342 -2.16 -13.21 -1.78
N GLN A 343 -3.30 -13.60 -2.35
CA GLN A 343 -3.36 -14.63 -3.37
C GLN A 343 -3.07 -14.05 -4.75
N SER A 344 -1.81 -13.63 -4.96
CA SER A 344 -1.34 -13.01 -6.20
C SER A 344 0.04 -13.55 -6.58
N GLY A 345 0.13 -14.13 -7.77
CA GLY A 345 1.40 -14.59 -8.32
C GLY A 345 2.35 -13.44 -8.64
N TYR A 346 1.81 -12.30 -9.07
CA TYR A 346 2.60 -11.09 -9.32
C TYR A 346 3.16 -10.51 -8.02
N GLY A 347 2.33 -10.41 -6.97
CA GLY A 347 2.75 -9.89 -5.67
C GLY A 347 3.84 -10.75 -5.01
N ARG A 348 3.81 -12.05 -5.29
CA ARG A 348 4.86 -13.00 -4.87
C ARG A 348 6.11 -12.93 -5.76
N GLY A 349 6.03 -12.33 -6.94
CA GLY A 349 7.08 -12.26 -7.96
C GLY A 349 8.10 -11.13 -7.83
N GLY A 350 8.01 -10.26 -6.81
CA GLY A 350 8.99 -9.19 -6.59
C GLY A 350 10.46 -9.69 -6.54
N ASN A 351 11.43 -8.83 -6.88
CA ASN A 351 12.85 -9.20 -6.75
C ASN A 351 13.24 -9.32 -5.27
N GLN A 352 14.13 -10.26 -4.93
CA GLN A 352 14.71 -10.38 -3.58
C GLN A 352 15.33 -9.08 -3.06
N ASP A 353 15.92 -8.28 -3.96
CA ASP A 353 16.60 -7.02 -3.61
C ASP A 353 15.62 -5.81 -3.63
N GLY A 354 14.40 -6.02 -4.13
CA GLY A 354 13.34 -5.01 -4.33
C GLY A 354 12.30 -4.93 -3.22
N GLY A 355 12.37 -5.79 -2.19
CA GLY A 355 11.45 -5.77 -1.05
C GLY A 355 10.09 -6.40 -1.33
N ASN A 356 9.28 -6.56 -0.30
CA ASN A 356 7.91 -7.08 -0.38
C ASN A 356 6.91 -6.05 -0.97
N GLU A 357 7.36 -5.19 -1.88
CA GLU A 357 6.60 -4.05 -2.41
C GLU A 357 5.52 -4.49 -3.40
N GLU A 358 5.81 -5.43 -4.30
CA GLU A 358 4.76 -6.02 -5.17
C GLU A 358 3.68 -6.71 -4.33
N LEU A 359 4.09 -7.36 -3.24
CA LEU A 359 3.15 -7.98 -2.31
C LEU A 359 2.28 -6.92 -1.63
N PHE A 360 2.86 -5.77 -1.24
CA PHE A 360 2.14 -4.64 -0.70
C PHE A 360 1.12 -4.08 -1.70
N ALA A 361 1.54 -3.82 -2.93
CA ALA A 361 0.68 -3.28 -3.99
C ALA A 361 -0.49 -4.24 -4.32
N GLU A 362 -0.22 -5.55 -4.37
CA GLU A 362 -1.24 -6.55 -4.60
C GLU A 362 -2.17 -6.75 -3.41
N GLY A 363 -1.66 -6.68 -2.18
CA GLY A 363 -2.47 -6.66 -0.97
C GLY A 363 -3.38 -5.44 -0.91
N PHE A 364 -2.89 -4.30 -1.38
CA PHE A 364 -3.64 -3.05 -1.44
C PHE A 364 -4.78 -3.13 -2.46
N SER A 365 -4.48 -3.68 -3.64
CA SER A 365 -5.47 -3.98 -4.68
C SER A 365 -6.51 -5.00 -4.19
N GLN A 366 -6.08 -6.05 -3.47
CA GLN A 366 -6.98 -7.03 -2.86
C GLN A 366 -7.89 -6.38 -1.81
N TRP A 367 -7.36 -5.52 -0.94
CA TRP A 367 -8.13 -4.83 0.09
C TRP A 367 -9.23 -3.95 -0.52
N LEU A 368 -8.92 -3.17 -1.54
CA LEU A 368 -9.88 -2.21 -2.10
C LEU A 368 -10.92 -2.83 -3.04
N LEU A 369 -10.50 -3.81 -3.84
CA LEU A 369 -11.29 -4.28 -4.99
C LEU A 369 -11.99 -5.62 -4.76
N THR A 370 -11.75 -6.29 -3.63
CA THR A 370 -12.44 -7.55 -3.32
C THR A 370 -13.94 -7.29 -3.07
N PRO A 371 -14.85 -7.90 -3.86
CA PRO A 371 -16.29 -7.83 -3.62
C PRO A 371 -16.67 -8.39 -2.24
N ASP A 372 -17.75 -7.87 -1.63
CA ASP A 372 -18.14 -8.25 -0.27
C ASP A 372 -18.32 -9.76 -0.06
N TYR A 373 -18.88 -10.47 -1.04
CA TYR A 373 -19.09 -11.92 -0.96
C TYR A 373 -17.79 -12.75 -1.03
N LEU A 374 -16.66 -12.12 -1.38
CA LEU A 374 -15.31 -12.69 -1.40
C LEU A 374 -14.43 -12.13 -0.28
N LYS A 375 -14.96 -11.33 0.65
CA LYS A 375 -14.17 -10.82 1.79
C LYS A 375 -14.02 -11.90 2.85
N GLY A 376 -12.83 -12.49 2.93
CA GLY A 376 -12.43 -13.44 3.96
C GLY A 376 -11.59 -12.82 5.08
N LEU A 377 -11.11 -13.64 6.01
CA LEU A 377 -10.21 -13.20 7.09
C LEU A 377 -8.88 -12.65 6.58
N ASN A 378 -8.40 -13.08 5.41
CA ASN A 378 -7.26 -12.44 4.75
C ASN A 378 -7.56 -10.97 4.42
N TRP A 379 -8.74 -10.68 3.85
CA TRP A 379 -9.16 -9.33 3.56
C TRP A 379 -9.33 -8.51 4.85
N GLU A 380 -9.89 -9.11 5.91
CA GLU A 380 -10.06 -8.44 7.20
C GLU A 380 -8.71 -8.02 7.81
N ALA A 381 -7.71 -8.89 7.77
CA ALA A 381 -6.37 -8.56 8.22
C ALA A 381 -5.70 -7.46 7.37
N LEU A 382 -5.90 -7.48 6.05
CA LEU A 382 -5.43 -6.39 5.17
C LEU A 382 -6.15 -5.08 5.48
N ASN A 383 -7.46 -5.13 5.74
CA ASN A 383 -8.24 -3.96 6.12
C ASN A 383 -7.69 -3.33 7.40
N GLU A 384 -7.47 -4.12 8.45
CA GLU A 384 -6.83 -3.63 9.68
C GLU A 384 -5.42 -3.06 9.44
N PHE A 385 -4.64 -3.69 8.55
CA PHE A 385 -3.31 -3.19 8.21
C PHE A 385 -3.38 -1.81 7.56
N TYR A 386 -4.14 -1.67 6.47
CA TYR A 386 -4.17 -0.44 5.67
C TYR A 386 -4.91 0.71 6.36
N THR A 387 -5.91 0.43 7.20
CA THR A 387 -6.70 1.47 7.90
C THR A 387 -6.17 1.83 9.28
N SER A 388 -5.18 1.11 9.82
CA SER A 388 -4.71 1.37 11.18
C SER A 388 -3.21 1.10 11.33
N HIS A 389 -2.75 -0.14 11.13
CA HIS A 389 -1.36 -0.48 11.43
C HIS A 389 -0.35 0.33 10.61
N LEU A 390 -0.60 0.50 9.31
CA LEU A 390 0.24 1.30 8.43
C LEU A 390 0.31 2.77 8.90
N LEU A 391 -0.83 3.33 9.28
CA LEU A 391 -0.93 4.71 9.77
C LEU A 391 -0.12 4.92 11.05
N ASP A 392 -0.22 3.97 11.98
CA ASP A 392 0.43 4.02 13.28
C ASP A 392 1.95 3.88 13.16
N VAL A 393 2.41 2.85 12.43
CA VAL A 393 3.85 2.55 12.27
C VAL A 393 4.57 3.68 11.53
N TYR A 394 3.95 4.21 10.47
CA TYR A 394 4.57 5.20 9.60
C TYR A 394 4.11 6.63 9.89
N GLN A 395 3.33 6.87 10.95
CA GLN A 395 2.85 8.20 11.36
C GLN A 395 2.21 8.95 10.19
N MET A 396 1.23 8.35 9.53
CA MET A 396 0.59 8.92 8.33
C MET A 396 -0.57 9.89 8.63
N ASN A 397 -0.96 10.02 9.90
CA ASN A 397 -2.06 10.89 10.35
C ASN A 397 -1.63 12.30 10.75
#